data_AF-A0A7C6XYA5-F1
#
_entry.id   AF-A0A7C6XYA5-F1
#
_cell.length_a   1.000
_cell.length_b   1.000
_cell.length_c   1.000
_cell.angle_alpha   90.00
_cell.angle_beta   90.00
_cell.angle_gamma   90.00
#
_symmetry.space_group_name_H-M   'P 1'
#
loop_
_entity.id
_entity.type
_entity.pdbx_description
1 polymer ?
#
loop_
_entity_poly.entity_id
_entity_poly.type
_entity_poly.pdbx_seq_one_letter_code
_entity_poly.pdbx_strand_id
1 'polypeptide(L)'
;MTGIKLAELCKAQLGSGYVWGGLGYILNQSRLDQLTALYPNHYTAAYQTKARALFGKKVYDCIGIIKHFLWGNAGDGVLRYYGTNGIPDTTANGMLEFCKAKGLDTGPMETLPELPGLMVHQNGHTGVYIGNGRVVEARGIDYGVVETDVRARGWKTWAKLPNVTYQASTADYIHVEAYPLSDYSFGIHRASVTPDRAPLGKVLSWAQAAYQQNNYLEGVINASQFSGNRPIGTVLESGKVVANGGNGWGFGLDKSGEVHFDRIFKESAQVPWQDMISAYPILVFRGQPQTIDTGVALFKDRHPRSAVALRGNEILFVTIDGRQVGRPGMTLTELRDYLVSIGCTEAINLDGGASSIQLRDRSGNGSFAVVNHPLEHRDVYNVIAAYRKPKPEPTPPPPPGKSISWEELVERLKAEGIENITL
;
A
#
# COMPACT_ATOMS: atom_id res chain seq x y z
N MET A 1 -20.14 -9.06 11.70
CA MET A 1 -19.02 -9.10 10.73
C MET A 1 -18.84 -7.69 10.16
N THR A 2 -17.63 -7.25 9.81
CA THR A 2 -17.44 -5.95 9.16
C THR A 2 -17.63 -6.04 7.64
N GLY A 3 -17.97 -4.92 6.99
CA GLY A 3 -18.09 -4.85 5.53
C GLY A 3 -16.78 -5.18 4.81
N ILE A 4 -15.64 -4.70 5.36
CA ILE A 4 -14.29 -5.08 4.92
C ILE A 4 -14.12 -6.59 4.95
N LYS A 5 -14.45 -7.24 6.08
CA LYS A 5 -14.30 -8.69 6.21
C LYS A 5 -15.17 -9.47 5.22
N LEU A 6 -16.41 -9.02 4.99
CA LEU A 6 -17.29 -9.63 4.00
C LEU A 6 -16.69 -9.51 2.58
N ALA A 7 -16.22 -8.33 2.21
CA ALA A 7 -15.58 -8.10 0.91
C ALA A 7 -14.31 -8.95 0.74
N GLU A 8 -13.48 -9.11 1.79
CA GLU A 8 -12.31 -10.01 1.77
C GLU A 8 -12.72 -11.47 1.55
N LEU A 9 -13.73 -11.95 2.28
CA LEU A 9 -14.23 -13.31 2.17
C LEU A 9 -14.77 -13.61 0.77
N CYS A 10 -15.52 -12.66 0.18
CA CYS A 10 -15.99 -12.75 -1.20
C CYS A 10 -14.81 -12.73 -2.19
N LYS A 11 -13.84 -11.82 -2.02
CA LYS A 11 -12.65 -11.74 -2.87
C LYS A 11 -11.82 -13.02 -2.82
N ALA A 12 -11.74 -13.68 -1.67
CA ALA A 12 -11.09 -14.98 -1.54
C ALA A 12 -11.77 -16.11 -2.33
N GLN A 13 -12.99 -15.90 -2.84
CA GLN A 13 -13.69 -16.89 -3.67
C GLN A 13 -13.47 -16.72 -5.17
N LEU A 14 -12.68 -15.73 -5.62
CA LEU A 14 -12.35 -15.56 -7.04
C LEU A 14 -11.80 -16.87 -7.65
N GLY A 15 -12.34 -17.27 -8.80
CA GLY A 15 -12.01 -18.54 -9.46
C GLY A 15 -12.83 -19.75 -8.99
N SER A 16 -13.68 -19.60 -7.96
CA SER A 16 -14.70 -20.60 -7.61
C SER A 16 -15.72 -20.76 -8.74
N GLY A 17 -16.37 -21.92 -8.81
CA GLY A 17 -17.39 -22.18 -9.83
C GLY A 17 -18.73 -21.50 -9.52
N TYR A 18 -19.62 -21.51 -10.51
CA TYR A 18 -21.00 -21.06 -10.36
C TYR A 18 -21.95 -22.21 -10.66
N VAL A 19 -22.93 -22.41 -9.79
CA VAL A 19 -24.14 -23.17 -10.11
C VAL A 19 -25.36 -22.53 -9.45
N TRP A 20 -26.52 -22.54 -10.09
CA TRP A 20 -27.79 -22.12 -9.50
C TRP A 20 -28.13 -22.90 -8.22
N GLY A 21 -28.42 -22.21 -7.12
CA GLY A 21 -28.55 -22.81 -5.79
C GLY A 21 -27.21 -23.06 -5.07
N GLY A 22 -26.10 -22.57 -5.63
CA GLY A 22 -24.77 -22.71 -5.05
C GLY A 22 -24.60 -21.88 -3.78
N LEU A 23 -24.12 -22.52 -2.71
CA LEU A 23 -23.96 -21.93 -1.37
C LEU A 23 -22.58 -22.24 -0.78
N GLY A 24 -21.53 -22.26 -1.60
CA GLY A 24 -20.13 -22.44 -1.20
C GLY A 24 -19.71 -23.86 -0.84
N TYR A 25 -20.57 -24.85 -1.11
CA TYR A 25 -20.22 -26.26 -1.01
C TYR A 25 -19.31 -26.70 -2.16
N ILE A 26 -18.50 -27.73 -1.92
CA ILE A 26 -17.76 -28.41 -2.98
C ILE A 26 -18.77 -29.18 -3.84
N LEU A 27 -18.76 -28.93 -5.15
CA LEU A 27 -19.63 -29.63 -6.07
C LEU A 27 -19.13 -31.06 -6.29
N ASN A 28 -20.02 -32.02 -6.14
CA ASN A 28 -19.82 -33.44 -6.43
C ASN A 28 -21.12 -34.03 -6.99
N GLN A 29 -21.12 -35.31 -7.35
CA GLN A 29 -22.28 -35.96 -7.94
C GLN A 29 -23.53 -35.87 -7.04
N SER A 30 -23.40 -36.20 -5.75
CA SER A 30 -24.52 -36.14 -4.80
C SER A 30 -25.14 -34.74 -4.73
N ARG A 31 -24.31 -33.69 -4.72
CA ARG A 31 -24.80 -32.32 -4.68
C ARG A 31 -25.45 -31.90 -5.99
N LEU A 32 -24.92 -32.34 -7.12
CA LEU A 32 -25.53 -32.10 -8.44
C LEU A 32 -26.92 -32.75 -8.53
N ASP A 33 -27.08 -33.97 -8.03
CA ASP A 33 -28.36 -34.68 -8.02
C ASP A 33 -29.39 -33.95 -7.13
N GLN A 34 -28.98 -33.49 -5.95
CA GLN A 34 -29.81 -32.66 -5.07
C GLN A 34 -30.29 -31.38 -5.76
N LEU A 35 -29.37 -30.65 -6.41
CA LEU A 35 -29.71 -29.40 -7.10
C LEU A 35 -30.60 -29.64 -8.32
N THR A 36 -30.39 -30.75 -9.03
CA THR A 36 -31.24 -31.16 -10.16
C THR A 36 -32.66 -31.47 -9.72
N ALA A 37 -32.83 -32.15 -8.58
CA ALA A 37 -34.15 -32.43 -8.01
C ALA A 37 -34.87 -31.15 -7.53
N LEU A 38 -34.12 -30.20 -6.95
CA LEU A 38 -34.69 -28.92 -6.46
C LEU A 38 -35.04 -27.96 -7.60
N TYR A 39 -34.26 -27.96 -8.68
CA TYR A 39 -34.38 -26.98 -9.77
C TYR A 39 -34.40 -27.66 -11.15
N PRO A 40 -35.33 -28.58 -11.43
CA PRO A 40 -35.31 -29.42 -12.64
C PRO A 40 -35.34 -28.60 -13.94
N ASN A 41 -36.05 -27.47 -13.94
CA ASN A 41 -36.13 -26.59 -15.11
C ASN A 41 -34.82 -25.85 -15.41
N HIS A 42 -33.95 -25.66 -14.41
CA HIS A 42 -32.67 -25.00 -14.59
C HIS A 42 -31.58 -26.02 -14.94
N TYR A 43 -31.62 -27.21 -14.34
CA TYR A 43 -30.63 -28.28 -14.52
C TYR A 43 -30.95 -29.15 -15.73
N THR A 44 -31.02 -28.53 -16.91
CA THR A 44 -31.08 -29.22 -18.20
C THR A 44 -29.84 -30.11 -18.41
N ALA A 45 -29.92 -31.07 -19.34
CA ALA A 45 -28.78 -31.94 -19.65
C ALA A 45 -27.50 -31.15 -20.01
N ALA A 46 -27.63 -30.07 -20.78
CA ALA A 46 -26.51 -29.19 -21.13
C ALA A 46 -25.92 -28.48 -19.90
N TYR A 47 -26.79 -28.01 -18.99
CA TYR A 47 -26.36 -27.36 -17.76
C TYR A 47 -25.65 -28.33 -16.82
N GLN A 48 -26.18 -29.55 -16.67
CA GLN A 48 -25.55 -30.60 -15.86
C GLN A 48 -24.16 -30.98 -16.39
N THR A 49 -23.96 -31.04 -17.71
CA THR A 49 -22.64 -31.28 -18.30
C THR A 49 -21.63 -30.20 -17.89
N LYS A 50 -22.01 -28.92 -17.98
CA LYS A 50 -21.15 -27.82 -17.50
C LYS A 50 -20.90 -27.89 -16.00
N ALA A 51 -21.91 -28.26 -15.21
CA ALA A 51 -21.77 -28.39 -13.76
C ALA A 51 -20.80 -29.52 -13.38
N ARG A 52 -20.81 -30.66 -14.09
CA ARG A 52 -19.84 -31.75 -13.85
C ARG A 52 -18.38 -31.33 -14.06
N ALA A 53 -18.12 -30.40 -14.98
CA ALA A 53 -16.78 -29.85 -15.18
C ALA A 53 -16.27 -29.00 -13.99
N LEU A 54 -17.16 -28.66 -13.04
CA LEU A 54 -16.83 -27.92 -11.82
C LEU A 54 -16.68 -28.83 -10.59
N PHE A 55 -16.70 -30.16 -10.76
CA PHE A 55 -16.51 -31.09 -9.63
C PHE A 55 -15.19 -30.84 -8.90
N GLY A 56 -15.24 -30.93 -7.57
CA GLY A 56 -14.12 -30.62 -6.69
C GLY A 56 -13.93 -29.13 -6.39
N LYS A 57 -14.63 -28.23 -7.08
CA LYS A 57 -14.59 -26.78 -6.80
C LYS A 57 -15.70 -26.37 -5.83
N LYS A 58 -15.43 -25.34 -5.01
CA LYS A 58 -16.51 -24.59 -4.35
C LYS A 58 -17.37 -23.90 -5.39
N VAL A 59 -18.69 -23.92 -5.20
CA VAL A 59 -19.65 -23.30 -6.12
C VAL A 59 -20.65 -22.39 -5.41
N TYR A 60 -20.93 -21.23 -6.03
CA TYR A 60 -21.85 -20.21 -5.52
C TYR A 60 -22.86 -19.82 -6.60
N ASP A 61 -24.06 -19.36 -6.22
CA ASP A 61 -24.87 -18.49 -7.06
C ASP A 61 -24.76 -17.02 -6.60
N CYS A 62 -25.43 -16.10 -7.33
CA CYS A 62 -25.25 -14.66 -7.16
C CYS A 62 -25.55 -14.17 -5.73
N ILE A 63 -26.72 -14.51 -5.20
CA ILE A 63 -27.13 -14.14 -3.85
C ILE A 63 -26.56 -15.11 -2.82
N GLY A 64 -26.25 -16.34 -3.24
CA GLY A 64 -25.73 -17.43 -2.44
C GLY A 64 -24.34 -17.17 -1.89
N ILE A 65 -23.48 -16.43 -2.61
CA ILE A 65 -22.19 -15.98 -2.04
C ILE A 65 -22.41 -15.04 -0.85
N ILE A 66 -23.40 -14.14 -0.91
CA ILE A 66 -23.74 -13.24 0.20
C ILE A 66 -24.38 -14.05 1.34
N LYS A 67 -25.40 -14.87 1.04
CA LYS A 67 -26.09 -15.71 2.04
C LYS A 67 -25.12 -16.65 2.74
N HIS A 68 -24.15 -17.24 2.03
CA HIS A 68 -23.13 -18.11 2.62
C HIS A 68 -22.40 -17.41 3.78
N PHE A 69 -21.93 -16.18 3.57
CA PHE A 69 -21.19 -15.46 4.60
C PHE A 69 -22.07 -14.81 5.67
N LEU A 70 -23.31 -14.43 5.34
CA LEU A 70 -24.24 -13.90 6.32
C LEU A 70 -24.88 -14.97 7.22
N TRP A 71 -25.03 -16.21 6.71
CA TRP A 71 -25.43 -17.39 7.50
C TRP A 71 -24.26 -18.03 8.26
N GLY A 72 -23.03 -17.86 7.78
CA GLY A 72 -21.84 -18.30 8.50
C GLY A 72 -21.73 -17.67 9.91
N ASN A 73 -21.18 -18.41 10.87
CA ASN A 73 -20.88 -17.88 12.19
C ASN A 73 -19.49 -17.24 12.19
N ALA A 74 -19.43 -15.92 12.36
CA ALA A 74 -18.25 -15.14 12.76
C ALA A 74 -16.99 -15.20 11.87
N GLY A 75 -17.13 -14.94 10.57
CA GLY A 75 -16.02 -14.37 9.77
C GLY A 75 -14.88 -15.31 9.37
N ASP A 76 -14.97 -16.61 9.66
CA ASP A 76 -14.00 -17.63 9.20
C ASP A 76 -14.25 -18.10 7.76
N GLY A 77 -15.37 -17.69 7.16
CA GLY A 77 -15.73 -18.03 5.79
C GLY A 77 -16.31 -19.43 5.60
N VAL A 78 -16.85 -20.05 6.66
CA VAL A 78 -17.43 -21.39 6.60
C VAL A 78 -18.92 -21.38 6.95
N LEU A 79 -19.76 -21.74 5.99
CA LEU A 79 -21.18 -22.02 6.21
C LEU A 79 -21.35 -23.35 6.93
N ARG A 80 -21.87 -23.30 8.16
CA ARG A 80 -22.16 -24.49 8.99
C ARG A 80 -23.64 -24.84 9.06
N TYR A 81 -24.49 -23.82 9.03
CA TYR A 81 -25.93 -23.96 9.23
C TYR A 81 -26.69 -23.15 8.17
N TYR A 82 -27.77 -23.72 7.67
CA TYR A 82 -28.63 -23.09 6.68
C TYR A 82 -29.60 -22.09 7.36
N GLY A 83 -29.82 -20.92 6.75
CA GLY A 83 -30.90 -20.02 7.16
C GLY A 83 -30.77 -19.42 8.57
N THR A 84 -29.54 -19.07 8.99
CA THR A 84 -29.24 -18.54 10.33
C THR A 84 -29.17 -17.01 10.38
N ASN A 85 -28.91 -16.45 11.57
CA ASN A 85 -28.67 -15.03 11.82
C ASN A 85 -29.84 -14.10 11.43
N GLY A 86 -31.06 -14.64 11.33
CA GLY A 86 -32.24 -13.88 10.92
C GLY A 86 -32.21 -13.42 9.46
N ILE A 87 -31.39 -14.07 8.62
CA ILE A 87 -31.24 -13.76 7.20
C ILE A 87 -32.11 -14.72 6.39
N PRO A 88 -33.07 -14.23 5.59
CA PRO A 88 -33.98 -15.10 4.87
C PRO A 88 -33.29 -15.81 3.71
N ASP A 89 -33.76 -17.02 3.41
CA ASP A 89 -33.45 -17.65 2.14
C ASP A 89 -34.32 -17.02 1.04
N THR A 90 -33.69 -16.15 0.25
CA THR A 90 -34.39 -15.32 -0.72
C THR A 90 -33.55 -15.10 -1.98
N THR A 91 -34.18 -14.51 -2.99
CA THR A 91 -33.56 -14.13 -4.27
C THR A 91 -32.76 -12.83 -4.14
N ALA A 92 -31.98 -12.50 -5.17
CA ALA A 92 -31.32 -11.19 -5.30
C ALA A 92 -32.28 -10.01 -5.03
N ASN A 93 -33.45 -10.02 -5.67
CA ASN A 93 -34.47 -8.97 -5.50
C ASN A 93 -35.06 -9.01 -4.09
N GLY A 94 -35.37 -10.21 -3.58
CA GLY A 94 -35.94 -10.35 -2.24
C GLY A 94 -34.97 -9.92 -1.14
N MET A 95 -33.66 -10.06 -1.33
CA MET A 95 -32.67 -9.53 -0.39
C MET A 95 -32.68 -8.00 -0.38
N LEU A 96 -32.79 -7.35 -1.53
CA LEU A 96 -32.91 -5.89 -1.59
C LEU A 96 -34.17 -5.42 -0.85
N GLU A 97 -35.32 -6.05 -1.10
CA GLU A 97 -36.56 -5.70 -0.40
C GLU A 97 -36.48 -5.98 1.11
N PHE A 98 -35.79 -7.06 1.51
CA PHE A 98 -35.51 -7.32 2.92
C PHE A 98 -34.65 -6.22 3.57
N CYS A 99 -33.60 -5.76 2.88
CA CYS A 99 -32.75 -4.67 3.37
C CYS A 99 -33.56 -3.37 3.55
N LYS A 100 -34.41 -3.03 2.57
CA LYS A 100 -35.32 -1.88 2.65
C LYS A 100 -36.30 -2.01 3.82
N ALA A 101 -36.94 -3.16 3.98
CA ALA A 101 -37.89 -3.41 5.07
C ALA A 101 -37.23 -3.33 6.46
N LYS A 102 -35.92 -3.60 6.55
CA LYS A 102 -35.12 -3.42 7.77
C LYS A 102 -34.63 -1.98 7.99
N GLY A 103 -34.94 -1.05 7.09
CA GLY A 103 -34.50 0.34 7.17
C GLY A 103 -32.99 0.51 6.97
N LEU A 104 -32.33 -0.42 6.26
CA LEU A 104 -30.90 -0.31 5.97
C LEU A 104 -30.65 0.65 4.81
N ASP A 105 -29.56 1.42 4.89
CA ASP A 105 -29.20 2.39 3.85
C ASP A 105 -29.10 1.73 2.48
N THR A 106 -29.72 2.39 1.50
CA THR A 106 -29.71 1.99 0.09
C THR A 106 -29.77 3.24 -0.78
N GLY A 107 -29.25 3.16 -2.00
CA GLY A 107 -29.26 4.28 -2.93
C GLY A 107 -28.97 3.85 -4.37
N PRO A 108 -29.14 4.77 -5.32
CA PRO A 108 -28.78 4.53 -6.71
C PRO A 108 -27.25 4.52 -6.87
N MET A 109 -26.72 3.84 -7.90
CA MET A 109 -25.27 3.61 -8.05
C MET A 109 -24.42 4.89 -8.14
N GLU A 110 -25.00 6.01 -8.54
CA GLU A 110 -24.38 7.34 -8.58
C GLU A 110 -23.96 7.82 -7.17
N THR A 111 -24.58 7.26 -6.13
CA THR A 111 -24.32 7.59 -4.73
C THR A 111 -23.57 6.48 -3.99
N LEU A 112 -23.03 5.49 -4.71
CA LEU A 112 -22.30 4.36 -4.11
C LEU A 112 -21.15 4.90 -3.22
N PRO A 113 -21.21 4.69 -1.89
CA PRO A 113 -20.15 5.16 -1.01
C PRO A 113 -18.94 4.21 -1.09
N GLU A 114 -17.76 4.72 -0.73
CA GLU A 114 -16.52 3.94 -0.66
C GLU A 114 -16.50 3.06 0.62
N LEU A 115 -17.45 2.14 0.70
CA LEU A 115 -17.63 1.21 1.81
C LEU A 115 -17.64 -0.23 1.29
N PRO A 116 -16.52 -0.97 1.42
CA PRO A 116 -16.49 -2.37 1.05
C PRO A 116 -17.52 -3.21 1.82
N GLY A 117 -18.03 -4.25 1.17
CA GLY A 117 -19.04 -5.16 1.70
C GLY A 117 -20.48 -4.73 1.41
N LEU A 118 -20.72 -3.65 0.67
CA LEU A 118 -22.05 -3.30 0.20
C LEU A 118 -22.53 -4.31 -0.84
N MET A 119 -23.82 -4.61 -0.81
CA MET A 119 -24.46 -5.33 -1.91
C MET A 119 -24.71 -4.34 -3.06
N VAL A 120 -24.30 -4.69 -4.26
CA VAL A 120 -24.76 -4.04 -5.50
C VAL A 120 -25.79 -4.94 -6.18
N HIS A 121 -26.80 -4.34 -6.78
CA HIS A 121 -27.99 -5.04 -7.26
C HIS A 121 -28.44 -4.52 -8.63
N GLN A 122 -28.92 -5.45 -9.44
CA GLN A 122 -29.78 -5.22 -10.59
C GLN A 122 -30.85 -6.33 -10.62
N ASN A 123 -31.89 -6.18 -11.44
CA ASN A 123 -32.98 -7.17 -11.45
C ASN A 123 -32.46 -8.61 -11.64
N GLY A 124 -32.70 -9.47 -10.64
CA GLY A 124 -32.31 -10.87 -10.64
C GLY A 124 -30.84 -11.17 -10.30
N HIS A 125 -30.00 -10.16 -10.01
CA HIS A 125 -28.57 -10.37 -9.80
C HIS A 125 -27.96 -9.45 -8.74
N THR A 126 -26.97 -9.96 -8.02
CA THR A 126 -26.24 -9.23 -6.98
C THR A 126 -24.75 -9.49 -7.04
N GLY A 127 -23.98 -8.54 -6.52
CA GLY A 127 -22.56 -8.67 -6.23
C GLY A 127 -22.21 -7.96 -4.92
N VAL A 128 -20.95 -8.08 -4.50
CA VAL A 128 -20.40 -7.42 -3.32
C VAL A 128 -19.38 -6.38 -3.77
N TYR A 129 -19.61 -5.12 -3.44
CA TYR A 129 -18.65 -4.03 -3.66
C TYR A 129 -17.42 -4.25 -2.78
N ILE A 130 -16.22 -4.25 -3.37
CA ILE A 130 -14.96 -4.50 -2.66
C ILE A 130 -14.09 -3.23 -2.53
N GLY A 131 -14.63 -2.07 -2.96
CA GLY A 131 -13.91 -0.81 -3.03
C GLY A 131 -13.34 -0.51 -4.41
N ASN A 132 -12.93 0.74 -4.62
CA ASN A 132 -12.26 1.25 -5.81
C ASN A 132 -12.98 0.94 -7.13
N GLY A 133 -14.32 1.02 -7.16
CA GLY A 133 -15.10 0.74 -8.35
C GLY A 133 -15.11 -0.74 -8.77
N ARG A 134 -14.78 -1.67 -7.86
CA ARG A 134 -14.72 -3.12 -8.15
C ARG A 134 -15.78 -3.90 -7.38
N VAL A 135 -16.27 -4.97 -8.00
CA VAL A 135 -17.30 -5.87 -7.45
C VAL A 135 -16.85 -7.31 -7.59
N VAL A 136 -17.11 -8.12 -6.57
CA VAL A 136 -17.08 -9.59 -6.69
C VAL A 136 -18.49 -10.09 -6.95
N GLU A 137 -18.67 -10.91 -7.98
CA GLU A 137 -19.96 -11.50 -8.32
C GLU A 137 -19.81 -12.96 -8.76
N ALA A 138 -20.78 -13.79 -8.38
CA ALA A 138 -20.94 -15.12 -8.95
C ALA A 138 -21.79 -14.96 -10.23
N ARG A 139 -21.13 -14.86 -11.39
CA ARG A 139 -21.71 -14.28 -12.60
C ARG A 139 -22.55 -15.24 -13.43
N GLY A 140 -22.29 -16.53 -13.34
CA GLY A 140 -22.93 -17.56 -14.17
C GLY A 140 -22.00 -18.73 -14.43
N ILE A 141 -22.54 -19.86 -14.89
CA ILE A 141 -21.82 -21.14 -14.98
C ILE A 141 -20.58 -21.08 -15.90
N ASP A 142 -20.61 -20.20 -16.91
CA ASP A 142 -19.52 -20.01 -17.87
C ASP A 142 -18.40 -19.09 -17.34
N TYR A 143 -18.59 -18.46 -16.17
CA TYR A 143 -17.65 -17.50 -15.60
C TYR A 143 -17.19 -17.87 -14.19
N GLY A 144 -18.07 -18.42 -13.37
CA GLY A 144 -17.81 -18.63 -11.94
C GLY A 144 -17.91 -17.34 -11.12
N VAL A 145 -17.12 -17.28 -10.05
CA VAL A 145 -16.96 -16.09 -9.20
C VAL A 145 -15.81 -15.25 -9.74
N VAL A 146 -16.10 -14.00 -10.11
CA VAL A 146 -15.20 -13.09 -10.81
C VAL A 146 -15.20 -11.69 -10.21
N GLU A 147 -14.14 -10.93 -10.50
CA GLU A 147 -14.03 -9.51 -10.17
C GLU A 147 -14.35 -8.67 -11.41
N THR A 148 -15.27 -7.72 -11.28
CA THR A 148 -15.73 -6.86 -12.38
C THR A 148 -15.70 -5.39 -12.00
N ASP A 149 -15.66 -4.53 -13.03
CA ASP A 149 -15.80 -3.09 -12.86
C ASP A 149 -17.27 -2.73 -12.64
N VAL A 150 -17.56 -1.93 -11.60
CA VAL A 150 -18.92 -1.42 -11.30
C VAL A 150 -19.57 -0.81 -12.55
N ARG A 151 -18.81 -0.02 -13.32
CA ARG A 151 -19.31 0.71 -14.50
C ARG A 151 -19.61 -0.21 -15.68
N ALA A 152 -19.01 -1.39 -15.73
CA ALA A 152 -19.17 -2.34 -16.84
C ALA A 152 -20.36 -3.29 -16.69
N ARG A 153 -21.05 -3.30 -15.53
CA ARG A 153 -22.04 -4.33 -15.20
C ARG A 153 -23.49 -3.89 -15.19
N GLY A 154 -23.77 -2.58 -15.20
CA GLY A 154 -25.14 -2.06 -15.29
C GLY A 154 -25.94 -2.11 -13.98
N TRP A 155 -25.24 -2.23 -12.83
CA TRP A 155 -25.82 -2.16 -11.50
C TRP A 155 -26.74 -0.94 -11.34
N LYS A 156 -27.83 -1.08 -10.58
CA LYS A 156 -28.85 -0.04 -10.41
C LYS A 156 -28.93 0.50 -8.99
N THR A 157 -28.72 -0.36 -8.01
CA THR A 157 -28.91 -0.02 -6.60
C THR A 157 -27.80 -0.62 -5.76
N TRP A 158 -27.36 0.11 -4.73
CA TRP A 158 -26.54 -0.44 -3.65
C TRP A 158 -27.35 -0.52 -2.36
N ALA A 159 -26.99 -1.45 -1.48
CA ALA A 159 -27.59 -1.56 -0.14
C ALA A 159 -26.58 -2.06 0.90
N LYS A 160 -26.69 -1.53 2.13
CA LYS A 160 -26.09 -2.14 3.31
C LYS A 160 -26.77 -3.46 3.62
N LEU A 161 -25.97 -4.45 4.02
CA LEU A 161 -26.46 -5.79 4.36
C LEU A 161 -26.74 -5.91 5.87
N PRO A 162 -27.74 -6.72 6.25
CA PRO A 162 -28.06 -6.99 7.65
C PRO A 162 -26.88 -7.65 8.38
N ASN A 163 -26.70 -7.33 9.66
CA ASN A 163 -25.65 -7.85 10.54
C ASN A 163 -24.19 -7.56 10.07
N VAL A 164 -24.03 -6.59 9.16
CA VAL A 164 -22.74 -6.10 8.70
C VAL A 164 -22.50 -4.69 9.23
N THR A 165 -21.37 -4.48 9.89
CA THR A 165 -20.94 -3.16 10.35
C THR A 165 -20.06 -2.50 9.29
N TYR A 166 -20.38 -1.25 8.95
CA TYR A 166 -19.66 -0.48 7.95
C TYR A 166 -18.90 0.66 8.63
N GLN A 167 -17.60 0.73 8.38
CA GLN A 167 -16.73 1.82 8.80
C GLN A 167 -16.09 2.40 7.55
N ALA A 168 -16.02 3.73 7.47
CA ALA A 168 -15.18 4.37 6.46
C ALA A 168 -13.74 3.91 6.69
N SER A 169 -13.01 3.64 5.61
CA SER A 169 -11.57 3.42 5.71
C SER A 169 -10.96 4.69 6.31
N THR A 170 -10.48 4.60 7.55
CA THR A 170 -9.63 5.62 8.15
C THR A 170 -8.28 5.62 7.43
N ALA A 171 -7.47 6.66 7.61
CA ALA A 171 -6.18 6.86 6.94
C ALA A 171 -5.11 5.76 7.22
N ASP A 172 -5.50 4.60 7.75
CA ASP A 172 -4.72 3.41 8.10
C ASP A 172 -3.97 2.76 6.91
N TYR A 173 -4.07 3.34 5.72
CA TYR A 173 -3.37 2.91 4.52
C TYR A 173 -2.39 3.96 3.96
N ILE A 174 -2.18 5.08 4.68
CA ILE A 174 -1.20 6.12 4.34
C ILE A 174 -0.12 6.11 5.43
N HIS A 175 1.12 5.80 5.06
CA HIS A 175 2.23 5.66 5.99
C HIS A 175 3.32 6.68 5.66
N VAL A 176 3.74 7.44 6.67
CA VAL A 176 4.75 8.50 6.54
C VAL A 176 5.76 8.36 7.66
N GLU A 177 7.02 8.14 7.31
CA GLU A 177 8.16 8.20 8.23
C GLU A 177 9.00 9.42 7.89
N ALA A 178 9.27 10.26 8.88
CA ALA A 178 10.06 11.47 8.74
C ALA A 178 11.49 11.27 9.26
N TYR A 179 12.45 11.80 8.50
CA TYR A 179 13.87 11.72 8.78
C TYR A 179 14.48 13.12 8.64
N PRO A 180 14.63 13.87 9.75
CA PRO A 180 15.29 15.18 9.73
C PRO A 180 16.71 15.09 9.16
N LEU A 181 17.04 15.96 8.21
CA LEU A 181 18.36 16.02 7.58
C LEU A 181 19.48 16.36 8.60
N SER A 182 19.14 16.98 9.74
CA SER A 182 20.08 17.19 10.85
C SER A 182 20.54 15.88 11.50
N ASP A 183 19.64 14.90 11.56
CA ASP A 183 19.80 13.70 12.38
C ASP A 183 20.07 12.46 11.53
N TYR A 184 19.82 12.54 10.22
CA TYR A 184 19.94 11.42 9.29
C TYR A 184 20.79 11.75 8.07
N SER A 185 21.53 10.74 7.61
CA SER A 185 22.09 10.66 6.26
C SER A 185 21.36 9.57 5.48
N PHE A 186 21.55 9.54 4.16
CA PHE A 186 20.85 8.61 3.28
C PHE A 186 21.85 7.82 2.45
N GLY A 187 21.37 6.72 1.85
CA GLY A 187 22.12 5.93 0.88
C GLY A 187 21.17 5.20 -0.06
N ILE A 188 21.64 4.90 -1.27
CA ILE A 188 20.91 4.09 -2.24
C ILE A 188 21.67 2.79 -2.42
N HIS A 189 20.98 1.67 -2.20
CA HIS A 189 21.62 0.37 -2.17
C HIS A 189 20.85 -0.63 -3.02
N ARG A 190 21.58 -1.42 -3.80
CA ARG A 190 21.00 -2.58 -4.46
C ARG A 190 20.46 -3.55 -3.41
N ALA A 191 19.22 -4.00 -3.59
CA ALA A 191 18.56 -4.93 -2.67
C ALA A 191 18.98 -6.38 -2.96
N SER A 192 20.29 -6.61 -3.06
CA SER A 192 20.92 -7.92 -3.29
C SER A 192 21.52 -8.41 -1.97
N VAL A 193 21.35 -9.69 -1.65
CA VAL A 193 21.86 -10.28 -0.40
C VAL A 193 23.24 -10.93 -0.57
N THR A 194 23.76 -11.13 -1.79
CA THR A 194 25.09 -11.76 -1.99
C THR A 194 26.14 -10.84 -2.60
N PRO A 195 27.44 -11.08 -2.31
CA PRO A 195 28.53 -10.15 -2.61
C PRO A 195 28.91 -10.06 -4.10
N ASP A 196 28.62 -11.10 -4.91
CA ASP A 196 29.33 -11.29 -6.19
C ASP A 196 28.43 -11.25 -7.45
N ARG A 197 27.45 -10.32 -7.45
CA ARG A 197 26.34 -10.12 -8.41
C ARG A 197 25.21 -11.15 -8.27
N ALA A 198 24.28 -10.82 -7.37
CA ALA A 198 23.15 -11.67 -7.01
C ALA A 198 21.81 -11.27 -7.66
N PRO A 199 20.84 -12.21 -7.68
CA PRO A 199 19.43 -11.90 -7.85
C PRO A 199 18.92 -10.90 -6.81
N LEU A 200 17.82 -10.22 -7.14
CA LEU A 200 17.12 -9.31 -6.24
C LEU A 200 16.63 -10.07 -4.99
N GLY A 201 16.51 -9.36 -3.87
CA GLY A 201 16.16 -9.95 -2.57
C GLY A 201 15.08 -9.17 -1.81
N LYS A 202 14.52 -9.84 -0.80
CA LYS A 202 13.52 -9.26 0.09
C LYS A 202 14.13 -8.16 0.96
N VAL A 203 13.44 -7.02 1.02
CA VAL A 203 13.90 -5.80 1.71
C VAL A 203 14.19 -6.02 3.20
N LEU A 204 13.41 -6.85 3.90
CA LEU A 204 13.64 -7.15 5.32
C LEU A 204 14.95 -7.89 5.57
N SER A 205 15.21 -8.93 4.77
CA SER A 205 16.46 -9.70 4.85
C SER A 205 17.67 -8.83 4.50
N TRP A 206 17.51 -7.96 3.49
CA TRP A 206 18.53 -6.96 3.15
C TRP A 206 18.80 -6.01 4.31
N ALA A 207 17.76 -5.45 4.95
CA ALA A 207 17.91 -4.48 6.04
C ALA A 207 18.61 -5.11 7.26
N GLN A 208 18.24 -6.36 7.60
CA GLN A 208 18.89 -7.11 8.68
C GLN A 208 20.38 -7.33 8.39
N ALA A 209 20.75 -7.71 7.17
CA ALA A 209 22.15 -7.89 6.78
C ALA A 209 22.92 -6.57 6.74
N ALA A 210 22.32 -5.50 6.20
CA ALA A 210 22.90 -4.18 6.13
C ALA A 210 23.14 -3.59 7.52
N TYR A 211 22.24 -3.83 8.47
CA TYR A 211 22.40 -3.39 9.86
C TYR A 211 23.61 -4.03 10.54
N GLN A 212 23.94 -5.30 10.23
CA GLN A 212 25.15 -5.94 10.77
C GLN A 212 26.44 -5.26 10.27
N GLN A 213 26.39 -4.59 9.12
CA GLN A 213 27.51 -3.83 8.56
C GLN A 213 27.52 -2.37 9.04
N ASN A 214 26.34 -1.80 9.27
CA ASN A 214 26.15 -0.44 9.75
C ASN A 214 24.94 -0.38 10.70
N ASN A 215 25.23 -0.38 12.01
CA ASN A 215 24.23 -0.39 13.07
C ASN A 215 23.48 0.95 13.25
N TYR A 216 23.72 1.94 12.37
CA TYR A 216 22.96 3.17 12.32
C TYR A 216 21.78 3.14 11.33
N LEU A 217 21.58 2.04 10.59
CA LEU A 217 20.44 1.91 9.68
C LEU A 217 19.13 1.88 10.48
N GLU A 218 18.20 2.80 10.19
CA GLU A 218 16.90 2.83 10.87
C GLU A 218 15.69 2.90 9.94
N GLY A 219 15.86 3.26 8.68
CA GLY A 219 14.77 3.42 7.72
C GLY A 219 15.10 2.85 6.36
N VAL A 220 14.13 2.18 5.72
CA VAL A 220 14.30 1.63 4.37
C VAL A 220 13.00 1.78 3.58
N ILE A 221 13.09 2.18 2.31
CA ILE A 221 11.97 2.18 1.37
C ILE A 221 12.43 1.62 0.01
N ASN A 222 11.56 0.92 -0.71
CA ASN A 222 11.84 0.50 -2.09
C ASN A 222 12.04 1.71 -3.02
N ALA A 223 12.83 1.56 -4.09
CA ALA A 223 13.20 2.69 -4.93
C ALA A 223 12.86 2.52 -6.42
N SER A 224 13.79 2.05 -7.25
CA SER A 224 13.66 2.04 -8.71
C SER A 224 12.72 0.96 -9.23
N GLN A 225 12.00 1.29 -10.30
CA GLN A 225 11.35 0.30 -11.16
C GLN A 225 12.40 -0.56 -11.85
N PHE A 226 12.04 -1.77 -12.28
CA PHE A 226 12.99 -2.68 -12.89
C PHE A 226 12.33 -3.70 -13.83
N SER A 227 13.15 -4.28 -14.71
CA SER A 227 12.80 -5.42 -15.56
C SER A 227 13.90 -6.47 -15.47
N GLY A 228 13.56 -7.67 -15.02
CA GLY A 228 14.53 -8.71 -14.70
C GLY A 228 15.50 -8.23 -13.62
N ASN A 229 16.79 -8.14 -13.94
CA ASN A 229 17.83 -7.66 -13.02
C ASN A 229 18.37 -6.27 -13.39
N ARG A 230 17.61 -5.47 -14.15
CA ARG A 230 18.01 -4.13 -14.61
C ARG A 230 17.02 -3.07 -14.15
N PRO A 231 17.48 -1.93 -13.60
CA PRO A 231 16.58 -0.85 -13.25
C PRO A 231 16.08 -0.17 -14.53
N ILE A 232 14.89 0.39 -14.44
CA ILE A 232 14.30 1.24 -15.48
C ILE A 232 14.66 2.68 -15.13
N GLY A 233 15.25 3.38 -16.09
CA GLY A 233 15.73 4.75 -15.91
C GLY A 233 17.24 4.84 -15.69
N THR A 234 17.69 6.00 -15.24
CA THR A 234 19.09 6.29 -14.91
C THR A 234 19.36 5.95 -13.44
N VAL A 235 20.40 5.17 -13.18
CA VAL A 235 20.85 4.82 -11.81
C VAL A 235 22.36 4.99 -11.73
N LEU A 236 22.80 5.72 -10.72
CA LEU A 236 24.20 5.87 -10.36
C LEU A 236 24.44 5.22 -9.00
N GLU A 237 25.48 4.40 -8.93
CA GLU A 237 25.97 3.77 -7.70
C GLU A 237 27.44 4.14 -7.53
N SER A 238 27.78 4.78 -6.43
CA SER A 238 29.15 5.20 -6.10
C SER A 238 29.85 5.99 -7.23
N GLY A 239 29.12 6.91 -7.85
CA GLY A 239 29.55 7.77 -8.95
C GLY A 239 29.60 7.06 -10.31
N LYS A 240 29.25 5.77 -10.39
CA LYS A 240 29.25 4.99 -11.63
C LYS A 240 27.83 4.85 -12.17
N VAL A 241 27.66 5.10 -13.46
CA VAL A 241 26.38 4.87 -14.15
C VAL A 241 26.16 3.37 -14.30
N VAL A 242 25.16 2.83 -13.60
CA VAL A 242 24.77 1.41 -13.64
C VAL A 242 23.67 1.18 -14.69
N ALA A 243 22.82 2.19 -14.89
CA ALA A 243 21.88 2.25 -15.98
C ALA A 243 21.73 3.70 -16.46
N ASN A 244 21.50 3.87 -17.76
CA ASN A 244 21.27 5.18 -18.37
C ASN A 244 19.95 5.17 -19.13
N GLY A 245 18.92 5.75 -18.52
CA GLY A 245 17.60 5.92 -19.12
C GLY A 245 17.41 7.24 -19.85
N GLY A 246 18.44 8.08 -19.91
CA GLY A 246 18.36 9.42 -20.50
C GLY A 246 17.84 10.48 -19.52
N ASN A 247 17.11 11.47 -20.07
CA ASN A 247 16.62 12.62 -19.32
C ASN A 247 15.47 12.25 -18.38
N GLY A 248 15.37 12.92 -17.24
CA GLY A 248 14.31 12.66 -16.28
C GLY A 248 14.43 13.49 -15.01
N TRP A 249 13.88 12.96 -13.92
CA TRP A 249 14.01 13.51 -12.57
C TRP A 249 14.74 12.51 -11.69
N GLY A 250 15.64 13.01 -10.85
CA GLY A 250 16.47 12.23 -9.96
C GLY A 250 16.21 12.59 -8.50
N PHE A 251 16.31 11.57 -7.66
CA PHE A 251 16.54 11.69 -6.23
C PHE A 251 17.85 10.99 -5.89
N GLY A 252 18.68 11.63 -5.07
CA GLY A 252 19.96 11.05 -4.69
C GLY A 252 20.82 11.97 -3.85
N LEU A 253 22.09 11.58 -3.75
CA LEU A 253 23.14 12.27 -3.04
C LEU A 253 24.18 12.77 -4.03
N ASP A 254 24.70 13.95 -3.78
CA ASP A 254 25.92 14.41 -4.46
C ASP A 254 27.19 13.87 -3.79
N LYS A 255 28.36 14.22 -4.34
CA LYS A 255 29.68 13.85 -3.80
C LYS A 255 29.98 14.40 -2.41
N SER A 256 29.27 15.43 -1.94
CA SER A 256 29.34 15.91 -0.56
C SER A 256 28.40 15.16 0.39
N GLY A 257 27.49 14.33 -0.13
CA GLY A 257 26.48 13.63 0.65
C GLY A 257 25.22 14.47 0.92
N GLU A 258 25.02 15.57 0.20
CA GLU A 258 23.79 16.35 0.27
C GLU A 258 22.69 15.71 -0.58
N VAL A 259 21.45 15.74 -0.09
CA VAL A 259 20.29 15.17 -0.78
C VAL A 259 19.75 16.16 -1.80
N HIS A 260 19.48 15.69 -3.02
CA HIS A 260 18.95 16.51 -4.10
C HIS A 260 17.73 15.88 -4.78
N PHE A 261 16.79 16.73 -5.18
CA PHE A 261 15.74 16.45 -6.17
C PHE A 261 16.00 17.34 -7.38
N ASP A 262 16.44 16.78 -8.50
CA ASP A 262 16.78 17.62 -9.66
C ASP A 262 16.57 16.90 -11.00
N ARG A 263 16.64 17.67 -12.08
CA ARG A 263 16.60 17.15 -13.44
C ARG A 263 17.88 16.42 -13.78
N ILE A 264 17.70 15.33 -14.51
CA ILE A 264 18.78 14.57 -15.13
C ILE A 264 18.77 14.92 -16.61
N PHE A 265 19.92 15.36 -17.12
CA PHE A 265 20.13 15.58 -18.54
C PHE A 265 21.27 14.68 -19.04
N LYS A 266 21.06 14.03 -20.17
CA LYS A 266 22.02 13.12 -20.81
C LYS A 266 23.34 13.81 -21.18
N GLU A 267 23.29 15.12 -21.42
CA GLU A 267 24.39 15.93 -21.96
C GLU A 267 25.00 16.91 -20.94
N SER A 268 24.43 17.02 -19.73
CA SER A 268 24.94 17.90 -18.67
C SER A 268 24.70 17.30 -17.28
N ALA A 269 25.78 17.02 -16.55
CA ALA A 269 25.71 16.65 -15.14
C ALA A 269 25.66 17.92 -14.27
N GLN A 270 24.47 18.47 -14.05
CA GLN A 270 24.29 19.68 -13.23
C GLN A 270 24.64 19.44 -11.75
N VAL A 271 24.33 18.25 -11.25
CA VAL A 271 24.68 17.82 -9.89
C VAL A 271 25.80 16.77 -9.99
N PRO A 272 26.87 16.87 -9.18
CA PRO A 272 27.92 15.86 -9.12
C PRO A 272 27.42 14.66 -8.29
N TRP A 273 26.47 13.91 -8.85
CA TRP A 273 25.84 12.76 -8.19
C TRP A 273 26.87 11.71 -7.75
N GLN A 274 26.73 11.25 -6.49
CA GLN A 274 27.41 10.09 -5.94
C GLN A 274 26.50 8.86 -6.06
N ASP A 275 25.28 8.95 -5.55
CA ASP A 275 24.28 7.88 -5.64
C ASP A 275 22.97 8.51 -6.07
N MET A 276 22.32 7.98 -7.11
CA MET A 276 21.10 8.59 -7.62
C MET A 276 20.23 7.58 -8.32
N ILE A 277 18.92 7.72 -8.15
CA ILE A 277 17.92 7.04 -8.96
C ILE A 277 17.09 8.06 -9.71
N SER A 278 16.84 7.77 -10.98
CA SER A 278 15.74 8.42 -11.68
C SER A 278 14.43 7.78 -11.25
N ALA A 279 13.40 8.59 -11.07
CA ALA A 279 12.06 8.09 -10.84
C ALA A 279 11.04 8.99 -11.56
N TYR A 280 9.83 8.45 -11.78
CA TYR A 280 8.83 9.13 -12.58
C TYR A 280 7.41 8.84 -12.08
N PRO A 281 6.52 9.84 -12.09
CA PRO A 281 6.78 11.27 -12.30
C PRO A 281 7.33 11.96 -11.05
N ILE A 282 7.93 13.15 -11.23
CA ILE A 282 8.02 14.14 -10.15
C ILE A 282 6.59 14.59 -9.79
N LEU A 283 6.30 14.70 -8.50
CA LEU A 283 4.97 15.04 -8.00
C LEU A 283 4.92 16.51 -7.57
N VAL A 284 5.94 16.96 -6.84
CA VAL A 284 6.08 18.34 -6.37
C VAL A 284 7.51 18.78 -6.60
N PHE A 285 7.70 20.01 -7.07
CA PHE A 285 9.03 20.60 -7.24
C PHE A 285 8.98 22.08 -6.90
N ARG A 286 9.85 22.53 -5.98
CA ARG A 286 9.90 23.91 -5.50
C ARG A 286 8.54 24.42 -5.00
N GLY A 287 7.83 23.56 -4.26
CA GLY A 287 6.50 23.83 -3.73
C GLY A 287 5.37 23.80 -4.77
N GLN A 288 5.67 23.55 -6.05
CA GLN A 288 4.66 23.55 -7.11
C GLN A 288 4.18 22.14 -7.43
N PRO A 289 2.86 21.86 -7.37
CA PRO A 289 2.30 20.58 -7.81
C PRO A 289 2.53 20.41 -9.31
N GLN A 290 3.07 19.26 -9.70
CA GLN A 290 3.36 18.93 -11.08
C GLN A 290 2.15 18.29 -11.76
N THR A 291 2.04 18.49 -13.08
CA THR A 291 0.97 17.88 -13.87
C THR A 291 1.21 16.39 -14.03
N ILE A 292 0.20 15.58 -13.74
CA ILE A 292 0.23 14.14 -13.90
C ILE A 292 -0.51 13.77 -15.18
N ASP A 293 0.12 12.98 -16.05
CA ASP A 293 -0.53 12.48 -17.26
C ASP A 293 -1.60 11.43 -16.90
N THR A 294 -2.85 11.85 -16.90
CA THR A 294 -4.00 10.96 -16.62
C THR A 294 -4.40 10.09 -17.81
N GLY A 295 -3.72 10.20 -18.96
CA GLY A 295 -3.87 9.27 -20.09
C GLY A 295 -3.27 7.90 -19.82
N VAL A 296 -2.33 7.80 -18.87
CA VAL A 296 -1.69 6.55 -18.47
C VAL A 296 -2.43 5.92 -17.30
N ALA A 297 -2.98 4.71 -17.50
CA ALA A 297 -3.74 3.99 -16.47
C ALA A 297 -2.95 3.82 -15.16
N LEU A 298 -1.63 3.54 -15.24
CA LEU A 298 -0.75 3.42 -14.08
C LEU A 298 -0.73 4.68 -13.19
N PHE A 299 -1.04 5.86 -13.73
CA PHE A 299 -1.03 7.12 -13.00
C PHE A 299 -2.44 7.55 -12.58
N LYS A 300 -3.43 7.27 -13.44
CA LYS A 300 -4.84 7.60 -13.22
C LYS A 300 -5.53 6.66 -12.24
N ASP A 301 -5.17 5.39 -12.21
CA ASP A 301 -5.84 4.41 -11.36
C ASP A 301 -5.23 4.39 -9.96
N ARG A 302 -6.03 3.99 -8.97
CA ARG A 302 -5.55 3.84 -7.59
C ARG A 302 -4.69 2.58 -7.45
N HIS A 303 -3.49 2.75 -6.89
CA HIS A 303 -2.54 1.66 -6.65
C HIS A 303 -1.83 1.86 -5.31
N PRO A 304 -1.16 0.82 -4.78
CA PRO A 304 -0.12 1.04 -3.80
C PRO A 304 0.95 1.96 -4.40
N ARG A 305 1.43 2.91 -3.62
CA ARG A 305 2.42 3.91 -4.04
C ARG A 305 3.58 3.94 -3.06
N SER A 306 4.75 4.29 -3.57
CA SER A 306 5.90 4.68 -2.76
C SER A 306 6.39 6.03 -3.27
N ALA A 307 6.80 6.91 -2.37
CA ALA A 307 7.38 8.20 -2.71
C ALA A 307 8.44 8.60 -1.67
N VAL A 308 9.36 9.44 -2.12
CA VAL A 308 10.24 10.21 -1.23
C VAL A 308 9.95 11.69 -1.44
N ALA A 309 9.88 12.44 -0.35
CA ALA A 309 9.53 13.85 -0.38
C ALA A 309 10.38 14.67 0.60
N LEU A 310 10.54 15.95 0.34
CA LEU A 310 11.14 16.92 1.27
C LEU A 310 10.02 17.77 1.87
N ARG A 311 9.97 17.86 3.20
CA ARG A 311 9.11 18.77 3.95
C ARG A 311 9.97 19.59 4.91
N GLY A 312 10.16 20.87 4.61
CA GLY A 312 11.10 21.71 5.35
C GLY A 312 12.51 21.11 5.29
N ASN A 313 13.01 20.61 6.42
CA ASN A 313 14.32 19.95 6.52
C ASN A 313 14.22 18.43 6.76
N GLU A 314 13.08 17.81 6.45
CA GLU A 314 12.82 16.40 6.68
C GLU A 314 12.62 15.66 5.35
N ILE A 315 13.36 14.58 5.16
CA ILE A 315 13.03 13.60 4.12
C ILE A 315 11.91 12.71 4.65
N LEU A 316 10.85 12.57 3.88
CA LEU A 316 9.74 11.69 4.16
C LEU A 316 9.85 10.45 3.28
N PHE A 317 9.78 9.27 3.90
CA PHE A 317 9.45 8.05 3.19
C PHE A 317 7.95 7.84 3.29
N VAL A 318 7.28 7.72 2.14
CA VAL A 318 5.82 7.62 2.06
C VAL A 318 5.42 6.36 1.33
N THR A 319 4.56 5.56 1.94
CA THR A 319 3.92 4.42 1.28
C THR A 319 2.42 4.47 1.44
N ILE A 320 1.71 4.13 0.37
CA ILE A 320 0.26 4.02 0.33
C ILE A 320 -0.09 2.57 0.08
N ASP A 321 -0.85 1.93 0.95
CA ASP A 321 -1.36 0.58 0.69
C ASP A 321 -2.50 0.63 -0.32
N GLY A 322 -2.61 -0.37 -1.18
CA GLY A 322 -3.54 -0.36 -2.31
C GLY A 322 -3.94 -1.74 -2.81
N ARG A 323 -4.99 -1.81 -3.63
CA ARG A 323 -5.53 -3.06 -4.21
C ARG A 323 -5.97 -4.10 -3.17
N GLN A 324 -6.10 -3.70 -1.91
CA GLN A 324 -6.61 -4.52 -0.82
C GLN A 324 -7.97 -3.97 -0.38
N VAL A 325 -8.80 -4.82 0.21
CA VAL A 325 -10.11 -4.39 0.70
C VAL A 325 -9.91 -3.38 1.82
N GLY A 326 -10.58 -2.23 1.73
CA GLY A 326 -10.40 -1.12 2.67
C GLY A 326 -9.10 -0.32 2.49
N ARG A 327 -8.18 -0.75 1.61
CA ARG A 327 -6.97 0.00 1.24
C ARG A 327 -6.95 0.19 -0.27
N PRO A 328 -7.71 1.16 -0.80
CA PRO A 328 -7.91 1.30 -2.24
C PRO A 328 -6.64 1.78 -2.97
N GLY A 329 -5.71 2.41 -2.24
CA GLY A 329 -4.56 3.08 -2.82
C GLY A 329 -4.87 4.53 -3.21
N MET A 330 -3.91 5.14 -3.90
CA MET A 330 -4.05 6.50 -4.43
C MET A 330 -3.73 6.54 -5.92
N THR A 331 -4.41 7.43 -6.63
CA THR A 331 -3.92 7.93 -7.92
C THR A 331 -2.67 8.77 -7.67
N LEU A 332 -1.84 9.01 -8.69
CA LEU A 332 -0.69 9.90 -8.50
C LEU A 332 -1.10 11.37 -8.26
N THR A 333 -2.28 11.76 -8.72
CA THR A 333 -2.86 13.08 -8.43
C THR A 333 -3.21 13.19 -6.95
N GLU A 334 -3.88 12.18 -6.39
CA GLU A 334 -4.23 12.15 -4.97
C GLU A 334 -2.98 12.12 -4.08
N LEU A 335 -1.97 11.33 -4.45
CA LEU A 335 -0.71 11.31 -3.72
C LEU A 335 0.00 12.66 -3.75
N ARG A 336 0.08 13.31 -4.92
CA ARG A 336 0.64 14.66 -5.05
C ARG A 336 -0.10 15.64 -4.16
N ASP A 337 -1.43 15.67 -4.24
CA ASP A 337 -2.24 16.64 -3.51
C ASP A 337 -2.15 16.41 -2.00
N TYR A 338 -2.06 15.14 -1.57
CA TYR A 338 -1.76 14.79 -0.19
C TYR A 338 -0.38 15.33 0.25
N LEU A 339 0.67 15.12 -0.54
CA LEU A 339 2.03 15.60 -0.22
C LEU A 339 2.09 17.13 -0.14
N VAL A 340 1.39 17.83 -1.04
CA VAL A 340 1.22 19.29 -0.96
C VAL A 340 0.48 19.69 0.32
N SER A 341 -0.59 18.98 0.67
CA SER A 341 -1.41 19.29 1.87
C SER A 341 -0.63 19.16 3.19
N ILE A 342 0.38 18.29 3.23
CA ILE A 342 1.27 18.14 4.39
C ILE A 342 2.54 19.00 4.31
N GLY A 343 2.63 19.90 3.32
CA GLY A 343 3.69 20.91 3.21
C GLY A 343 4.97 20.47 2.50
N CYS A 344 4.94 19.41 1.68
CA CYS A 344 6.12 19.00 0.92
C CYS A 344 6.44 20.00 -0.20
N THR A 345 7.73 20.32 -0.35
CA THR A 345 8.25 21.22 -1.39
C THR A 345 8.84 20.46 -2.58
N GLU A 346 9.33 19.25 -2.34
CA GLU A 346 9.83 18.33 -3.35
C GLU A 346 9.20 16.96 -3.09
N ALA A 347 8.82 16.25 -4.14
CA ALA A 347 8.34 14.89 -4.02
C ALA A 347 8.49 14.16 -5.35
N ILE A 348 9.01 12.94 -5.32
CA ILE A 348 9.14 12.08 -6.49
C ILE A 348 8.49 10.73 -6.24
N ASN A 349 7.74 10.23 -7.23
CA ASN A 349 7.15 8.90 -7.19
C ASN A 349 8.23 7.83 -7.39
N LEU A 350 8.22 6.78 -6.59
CA LEU A 350 9.09 5.61 -6.68
C LEU A 350 8.34 4.41 -7.31
N ASP A 351 8.97 3.24 -7.36
CA ASP A 351 8.27 2.01 -7.75
C ASP A 351 7.12 1.71 -6.78
N GLY A 352 5.98 1.30 -7.33
CA GLY A 352 4.73 1.14 -6.58
C GLY A 352 4.20 -0.29 -6.62
N GLY A 353 2.90 -0.43 -6.42
CA GLY A 353 2.23 -1.72 -6.55
C GLY A 353 2.75 -2.77 -5.57
N ALA A 354 3.07 -3.96 -6.07
CA ALA A 354 3.59 -5.05 -5.24
C ALA A 354 4.99 -4.77 -4.67
N SER A 355 5.72 -3.79 -5.22
CA SER A 355 7.04 -3.38 -4.73
C SER A 355 6.98 -2.45 -3.53
N SER A 356 5.82 -1.85 -3.23
CA SER A 356 5.68 -0.86 -2.15
C SER A 356 5.93 -1.46 -0.78
N ILE A 357 7.07 -1.14 -0.20
CA ILE A 357 7.48 -1.58 1.13
C ILE A 357 8.32 -0.52 1.83
N GLN A 358 8.04 -0.33 3.11
CA GLN A 358 8.81 0.52 4.01
C GLN A 358 9.11 -0.23 5.31
N LEU A 359 10.34 -0.09 5.79
CA LEU A 359 10.79 -0.64 7.07
C LEU A 359 11.26 0.48 8.00
N ARG A 360 11.06 0.26 9.30
CA ARG A 360 11.56 1.13 10.36
C ARG A 360 12.09 0.30 11.52
N ASP A 361 13.31 0.59 11.97
CA ASP A 361 13.79 0.19 13.29
C ASP A 361 13.67 1.39 14.24
N ARG A 362 12.74 1.29 15.21
CA ARG A 362 12.54 2.31 16.25
C ARG A 362 13.38 2.05 17.50
N SER A 363 13.87 0.82 17.66
CA SER A 363 14.68 0.38 18.79
C SER A 363 16.17 0.65 18.61
N GLY A 364 16.64 0.79 17.37
CA GLY A 364 18.06 0.96 17.06
C GLY A 364 18.89 -0.28 17.43
N ASN A 365 18.31 -1.47 17.25
CA ASN A 365 18.93 -2.76 17.58
C ASN A 365 18.85 -3.78 16.43
N GLY A 366 18.44 -3.33 15.24
CA GLY A 366 18.26 -4.15 14.05
C GLY A 366 16.88 -4.82 13.94
N SER A 367 15.94 -4.52 14.84
CA SER A 367 14.58 -5.07 14.82
C SER A 367 13.66 -4.24 13.90
N PHE A 368 13.83 -4.44 12.59
CA PHE A 368 13.00 -3.76 11.59
C PHE A 368 11.55 -4.28 11.59
N ALA A 369 10.61 -3.36 11.74
CA ALA A 369 9.20 -3.59 11.48
C ALA A 369 8.82 -3.12 10.07
N VAL A 370 7.91 -3.84 9.41
CA VAL A 370 7.25 -3.34 8.19
C VAL A 370 6.27 -2.25 8.61
N VAL A 371 6.39 -1.06 8.02
CA VAL A 371 5.53 0.09 8.37
C VAL A 371 4.15 -0.04 7.71
N ASN A 372 4.12 -0.47 6.45
CA ASN A 372 2.90 -0.57 5.66
C ASN A 372 2.33 -2.01 5.59
N HIS A 373 1.28 -2.23 4.81
CA HIS A 373 0.72 -3.55 4.50
C HIS A 373 1.01 -3.94 3.03
N PRO A 374 2.22 -4.44 2.71
CA PRO A 374 2.58 -4.81 1.34
C PRO A 374 1.57 -5.75 0.70
N LEU A 375 1.29 -5.54 -0.59
CA LEU A 375 0.43 -6.44 -1.35
C LEU A 375 1.04 -7.84 -1.45
N GLU A 376 2.36 -7.90 -1.63
CA GLU A 376 3.17 -9.10 -1.71
C GLU A 376 4.56 -8.80 -1.10
N HIS A 377 5.29 -9.85 -0.70
CA HIS A 377 6.71 -9.73 -0.40
C HIS A 377 7.51 -10.06 -1.67
N ARG A 378 7.60 -9.09 -2.57
CA ARG A 378 8.31 -9.22 -3.85
C ARG A 378 9.73 -8.64 -3.74
N ASP A 379 10.63 -9.16 -4.57
CA ASP A 379 11.98 -8.60 -4.69
C ASP A 379 11.92 -7.21 -5.35
N VAL A 380 12.84 -6.33 -4.95
CA VAL A 380 12.99 -4.99 -5.49
C VAL A 380 14.41 -4.80 -6.02
N TYR A 381 14.62 -3.84 -6.92
CA TYR A 381 15.95 -3.62 -7.48
C TYR A 381 16.93 -3.01 -6.47
N ASN A 382 16.52 -1.89 -5.89
CA ASN A 382 17.27 -1.13 -4.91
C ASN A 382 16.31 -0.49 -3.89
N VAL A 383 16.91 0.02 -2.82
CA VAL A 383 16.24 0.68 -1.71
C VAL A 383 16.92 2.02 -1.43
N ILE A 384 16.17 2.93 -0.85
CA ILE A 384 16.71 4.12 -0.18
C ILE A 384 16.76 3.78 1.31
N ALA A 385 17.93 3.97 1.91
CA ALA A 385 18.19 3.76 3.31
C ALA A 385 18.38 5.09 4.03
N ALA A 386 17.87 5.19 5.26
CA ALA A 386 18.10 6.30 6.17
C ALA A 386 18.93 5.80 7.36
N TYR A 387 20.07 6.48 7.60
CA TYR A 387 21.03 6.16 8.65
C TYR A 387 21.03 7.28 9.68
N ARG A 388 20.90 6.93 10.96
CA ARG A 388 21.04 7.91 12.04
C ARG A 388 22.49 8.41 12.06
N LYS A 389 22.68 9.72 12.02
CA LYS A 389 24.00 10.33 12.22
C LYS A 389 24.45 10.05 13.66
N PRO A 390 25.73 9.73 13.90
CA PRO A 390 26.25 9.65 15.25
C PRO A 390 25.94 10.96 15.97
N LYS A 391 25.38 10.88 17.19
CA LYS A 391 25.31 12.08 18.02
C LYS A 391 26.74 12.57 18.23
N PRO A 392 27.04 13.87 18.06
CA PRO A 392 28.34 14.38 18.42
C PRO A 392 28.61 13.98 19.88
N GLU A 393 29.80 13.46 20.16
CA GLU A 393 30.18 13.16 21.54
C GLU A 393 29.95 14.43 22.37
N PRO A 394 29.34 14.32 23.57
CA PRO A 394 29.27 15.46 24.46
C PRO A 394 30.70 15.98 24.62
N THR A 395 30.92 17.26 24.29
CA THR A 395 32.21 17.89 24.53
C THR A 395 32.60 17.58 25.96
N PRO A 396 33.82 17.03 26.20
CA PRO A 396 34.30 16.81 27.55
C PRO A 396 34.07 18.10 28.34
N PRO A 397 33.56 18.04 29.58
CA PRO A 397 33.52 19.24 30.41
C PRO A 397 34.91 19.87 30.33
N PRO A 398 35.02 21.21 30.15
CA PRO A 398 36.31 21.85 30.15
C PRO A 398 37.07 21.36 31.39
N PRO A 399 38.38 21.05 31.27
CA PRO A 399 39.15 20.61 32.41
C PRO A 399 38.85 21.56 33.58
N PRO A 400 38.68 21.05 34.82
CA PRO A 400 38.41 21.91 35.96
C PRO A 400 39.39 23.06 35.88
N GLY A 401 38.88 24.29 35.75
CA GLY A 401 39.75 25.45 35.74
C GLY A 401 40.62 25.34 36.97
N LYS A 402 41.96 25.49 36.82
CA LYS A 402 42.80 25.62 38.00
C LYS A 402 42.16 26.69 38.87
N SER A 403 41.86 26.35 40.13
CA SER A 403 41.44 27.34 41.10
C SER A 403 42.57 28.38 41.18
N ILE A 404 42.33 29.53 40.57
CA ILE A 404 43.23 30.68 40.69
C ILE A 404 42.90 31.36 42.02
N SER A 405 43.92 31.92 42.67
CA SER A 405 43.66 32.70 43.88
C SER A 405 42.90 33.98 43.50
N TRP A 406 42.29 34.63 44.50
CA TRP A 406 41.65 35.93 44.29
C TRP A 406 42.63 36.95 43.70
N GLU A 407 43.89 36.91 44.12
CA GLU A 407 44.96 37.78 43.63
C GLU A 407 45.26 37.54 42.14
N GLU A 408 45.35 36.28 41.72
CA GLU A 408 45.58 35.92 40.32
C GLU A 408 44.38 36.30 39.43
N LEU A 409 43.15 36.22 39.95
CA LEU A 409 41.97 36.73 39.25
C LEU A 409 42.02 38.25 39.09
N VAL A 410 42.36 38.98 40.14
CA VAL A 410 42.47 40.45 40.12
C VAL A 410 43.54 40.91 39.12
N GLU A 411 44.68 40.23 39.04
CA GLU A 411 45.73 40.57 38.05
C GLU A 411 45.26 40.38 36.61
N ARG A 412 44.56 39.28 36.31
CA ARG A 412 44.02 39.02 34.97
C ARG A 412 42.99 40.07 34.57
N LEU A 413 42.07 40.39 35.47
CA LEU A 413 41.03 41.40 35.21
C LEU A 413 41.63 42.79 35.01
N LYS A 414 42.70 43.16 35.74
CA LYS A 414 43.45 44.40 35.50
C LYS A 414 44.17 44.40 34.15
N ALA A 415 44.75 43.29 33.74
CA ALA A 415 45.40 43.15 32.44
C ALA A 415 44.40 43.29 31.26
N GLU A 416 43.13 42.98 31.51
CA GLU A 416 42.01 43.18 30.58
C GLU A 416 41.37 44.58 30.68
N GLY A 417 41.93 45.48 31.50
CA GLY A 417 41.46 46.87 31.63
C GLY A 417 40.25 47.07 32.53
N ILE A 418 39.91 46.08 33.37
CA ILE A 418 38.83 46.19 34.35
C ILE A 418 39.38 46.84 35.62
N GLU A 419 38.86 48.02 35.96
CA GLU A 419 39.18 48.76 37.18
C GLU A 419 38.06 48.63 38.23
N ASN A 420 38.39 48.87 39.51
CA ASN A 420 37.48 48.77 40.67
C ASN A 420 36.98 47.34 41.02
N ILE A 421 37.89 46.35 41.01
CA ILE A 421 37.56 44.97 41.38
C ILE A 421 37.50 44.84 42.91
N THR A 422 36.32 44.50 43.43
CA THR A 422 36.08 44.19 44.85
C THR A 422 35.52 42.77 44.99
N LEU A 423 35.79 42.15 46.14
CA LEU A 423 35.43 40.76 46.45
C LEU A 423 33.94 40.61 46.74
#